data_AF-A0A7W1KZ82-F1
#
_entry.id   AF-A0A7W1KZ82-F1
#
_cell.length_a   1.000
_cell.length_b   1.000
_cell.length_c   1.000
_cell.angle_alpha   90.00
_cell.angle_beta   90.00
_cell.angle_gamma   90.00
#
_symmetry.space_group_name_H-M   'P 1'
#
loop_
_entity.id
_entity.type
_entity.pdbx_description
1 polymer ?
#
loop_
_entity_poly.entity_id
_entity_poly.type
_entity_poly.pdbx_seq_one_letter_code
_entity_poly.pdbx_strand_id
1 'polypeptide(L)'
;MSPGIGNRPLSFGTTKQRFEISERRIAQRVRVNLNAQWEGVLARRAGTISDISATGCFILTSDEVEQGELVRLEIETPTEGWIY
;
A
#
# COMPACT_ATOMS: atom_id res chain seq x y z
N MET A 1 -17.13 33.00 -61.20
CA MET A 1 -16.16 33.53 -60.22
C MET A 1 -16.40 32.80 -58.91
N SER A 2 -15.49 31.90 -58.52
CA SER A 2 -15.51 31.19 -57.22
C SER A 2 -14.17 31.41 -56.53
N PRO A 3 -14.11 31.80 -55.24
CA PRO A 3 -12.88 31.73 -54.48
C PRO A 3 -12.82 30.42 -53.68
N GLY A 4 -11.61 29.84 -53.65
CA GLY A 4 -11.33 28.47 -53.23
C GLY A 4 -11.46 28.18 -51.73
N ILE A 5 -11.76 26.92 -51.46
CA ILE A 5 -11.75 26.31 -50.12
C ILE A 5 -10.28 26.18 -49.69
N GLY A 6 -9.84 27.04 -48.78
CA GLY A 6 -8.51 26.97 -48.18
C GLY A 6 -8.41 25.78 -47.23
N ASN A 7 -7.60 24.78 -47.59
CA ASN A 7 -7.16 23.73 -46.69
C ASN A 7 -6.27 24.33 -45.60
N ARG A 8 -6.82 24.54 -44.39
CA ARG A 8 -6.02 24.76 -43.19
C ARG A 8 -5.82 23.42 -42.49
N PRO A 9 -4.58 22.91 -42.37
CA PRO A 9 -4.35 21.75 -41.53
C PRO A 9 -4.65 22.16 -40.08
N LEU A 10 -5.60 21.46 -39.45
CA LEU A 10 -5.75 21.51 -38.01
C LEU A 10 -4.48 20.91 -37.42
N SER A 11 -3.63 21.77 -36.83
CA SER A 11 -2.52 21.31 -36.01
C SER A 11 -3.12 20.61 -34.80
N PHE A 12 -3.16 19.28 -34.85
CA PHE A 12 -3.41 18.46 -33.68
C PHE A 12 -2.19 18.59 -32.78
N GLY A 13 -2.23 19.57 -31.89
CA GLY A 13 -1.33 19.63 -30.76
C GLY A 13 -1.55 18.38 -29.91
N THR A 14 -0.71 17.36 -30.10
CA THR A 14 -0.69 16.18 -29.25
C THR A 14 -0.09 16.58 -27.92
N THR A 15 -0.88 17.21 -27.06
CA THR A 15 -0.47 17.45 -25.67
C THR A 15 -0.34 16.08 -25.00
N LYS A 16 0.90 15.57 -24.93
CA LYS A 16 1.28 14.47 -24.04
C LYS A 16 1.04 14.93 -22.61
N GLN A 17 -0.15 14.70 -22.07
CA GLN A 17 -0.37 14.74 -20.63
C GLN A 17 0.49 13.63 -20.01
N ARG A 18 1.62 14.03 -19.41
CA ARG A 18 2.38 13.13 -18.55
C ARG A 18 1.61 13.02 -17.23
N PHE A 19 0.97 11.88 -17.02
CA PHE A 19 0.51 11.51 -15.69
C PHE A 19 1.75 11.15 -14.87
N GLU A 20 2.17 12.04 -13.98
CA GLU A 20 3.19 11.73 -12.98
C GLU A 20 2.55 10.90 -11.88
N ILE A 21 2.88 9.61 -11.83
CA ILE A 21 2.53 8.74 -10.70
C ILE A 21 3.54 9.05 -9.59
N SER A 22 3.14 9.86 -8.62
CA SER A 22 3.94 10.10 -7.43
C SER A 22 3.78 8.97 -6.43
N GLU A 23 4.90 8.50 -5.88
CA GLU A 23 4.89 7.56 -4.76
C GLU A 23 4.27 8.24 -3.54
N ARG A 24 3.21 7.65 -2.99
CA ARG A 24 2.47 8.22 -1.84
C ARG A 24 3.04 7.74 -0.50
N ARG A 25 3.77 6.63 -0.47
CA ARG A 25 4.30 6.06 0.78
C ARG A 25 5.49 6.88 1.26
N ILE A 26 5.44 7.26 2.52
CA ILE A 26 6.52 8.00 3.20
C ILE A 26 7.60 7.07 3.79
N ALA A 27 7.31 5.77 3.89
CA ALA A 27 8.20 4.77 4.46
C ALA A 27 8.34 3.57 3.52
N GLN A 28 9.58 3.14 3.31
CA GLN A 28 9.90 1.95 2.54
C GLN A 28 9.38 0.70 3.24
N ARG A 29 8.80 -0.23 2.46
CA ARG A 29 8.33 -1.52 2.96
C ARG A 29 9.23 -2.65 2.50
N VAL A 30 9.44 -3.61 3.38
CA VAL A 30 10.16 -4.86 3.14
C VAL A 30 9.13 -5.99 3.15
N ARG A 31 9.16 -6.85 2.13
CA ARG A 31 8.34 -8.07 2.10
C ARG A 31 8.95 -9.11 3.02
N VAL A 32 8.12 -9.70 3.87
CA VAL A 32 8.53 -10.70 4.85
C VAL A 32 7.47 -11.80 4.95
N ASN A 33 7.79 -12.87 5.66
CA ASN A 33 6.85 -13.92 6.03
C ASN A 33 7.14 -14.29 7.48
N LEU A 34 6.61 -13.50 8.40
CA LEU A 34 6.84 -13.66 9.84
C LEU A 34 5.54 -14.04 10.54
N ASN A 35 5.60 -15.00 11.44
CA ASN A 35 4.49 -15.28 12.32
C ASN A 35 4.29 -14.09 13.25
N ALA A 36 3.03 -13.76 13.50
CA ALA A 36 2.65 -12.70 14.39
C ALA A 36 1.46 -13.12 15.24
N GLN A 37 1.35 -12.50 16.40
CA GLN A 37 0.17 -12.56 17.24
C GLN A 37 -0.28 -11.15 17.52
N TRP A 38 -1.54 -10.86 17.25
CA TRP A 38 -2.13 -9.56 17.54
C TRP A 38 -3.18 -9.72 18.62
N GLU A 39 -3.26 -8.74 19.51
CA GLU A 39 -4.15 -8.75 20.66
C GLU A 39 -4.98 -7.48 20.63
N GLY A 40 -6.28 -7.67 20.39
CA GLY A 40 -7.30 -6.65 20.57
C GLY A 40 -7.85 -6.64 21.99
N VAL A 41 -9.00 -6.00 22.20
CA VAL A 41 -9.59 -5.87 23.56
C VAL A 41 -10.02 -7.22 24.13
N LEU A 42 -10.57 -8.10 23.30
CA LEU A 42 -11.22 -9.33 23.77
C LEU A 42 -10.32 -10.55 23.72
N ALA A 43 -9.37 -10.58 22.79
CA ALA A 43 -8.55 -11.76 22.62
C ALA A 43 -7.28 -11.53 21.80
N ARG A 44 -6.37 -12.49 21.97
CA ARG A 44 -5.17 -12.67 21.16
C ARG A 44 -5.43 -13.65 20.02
N ARG A 45 -4.93 -13.31 18.84
CA ARG A 45 -5.15 -14.01 17.57
C ARG A 45 -3.86 -14.17 16.79
N ALA A 46 -3.79 -15.21 15.97
CA ALA A 46 -2.64 -15.48 15.12
C ALA A 46 -2.76 -14.72 13.79
N GLY A 47 -1.62 -14.43 13.19
CA GLY A 47 -1.52 -13.86 11.85
C GLY A 47 -0.13 -14.00 11.25
N THR A 48 0.00 -13.52 10.02
CA THR A 48 1.27 -13.52 9.28
C THR A 48 1.54 -12.13 8.74
N ILE A 49 2.70 -11.55 9.07
CA ILE A 49 3.12 -10.28 8.48
C ILE A 49 3.67 -10.56 7.08
N SER A 50 3.04 -9.97 6.05
CA SER A 50 3.49 -10.08 4.65
C SER A 50 4.43 -8.95 4.23
N ASP A 51 4.28 -7.79 4.87
CA ASP A 51 5.19 -6.66 4.68
C ASP A 51 5.23 -5.74 5.91
N ILE A 52 6.38 -5.11 6.11
CA ILE A 52 6.63 -4.22 7.25
C ILE A 52 7.42 -2.98 6.82
N SER A 53 7.17 -1.87 7.50
CA SER A 53 7.88 -0.60 7.41
C SER A 53 8.05 -0.01 8.81
N ALA A 54 8.86 1.04 8.93
CA ALA A 54 9.06 1.74 10.20
C ALA A 54 7.76 2.35 10.78
N THR A 55 6.73 2.57 9.97
CA THR A 55 5.46 3.19 10.40
C THR A 55 4.29 2.21 10.47
N GLY A 56 4.51 0.93 10.18
CA GLY A 56 3.45 -0.08 10.27
C GLY A 56 3.72 -1.30 9.40
N CYS A 57 2.83 -2.28 9.51
CA CYS A 57 2.90 -3.55 8.81
C CYS A 57 1.55 -3.94 8.19
N PHE A 58 1.53 -5.03 7.43
CA PHE A 58 0.31 -5.67 6.93
C PHE A 58 0.26 -7.11 7.45
N ILE A 59 -0.83 -7.46 8.14
CA ILE A 59 -1.04 -8.76 8.76
C ILE A 59 -2.17 -9.47 8.01
N LEU A 60 -1.91 -10.70 7.60
CA LEU A 60 -2.91 -11.65 7.13
C LEU A 60 -3.45 -12.41 8.34
N THR A 61 -4.76 -12.37 8.57
CA THR A 61 -5.44 -13.09 9.65
C THR A 61 -6.78 -13.63 9.16
N SER A 62 -7.28 -14.68 9.81
CA SER A 62 -8.59 -15.29 9.53
C SER A 62 -9.72 -14.69 10.37
N ASP A 63 -9.39 -13.83 11.32
CA ASP A 63 -10.34 -13.22 12.26
C ASP A 63 -10.93 -11.90 11.71
N GLU A 64 -12.08 -11.51 12.26
CA GLU A 64 -12.66 -10.19 12.00
C GLU A 64 -11.85 -9.08 12.69
N VAL A 65 -11.65 -7.97 11.98
CA VAL A 65 -10.88 -6.82 12.47
C VAL A 65 -11.71 -5.55 12.34
N GLU A 66 -11.68 -4.70 13.35
CA GLU A 66 -12.37 -3.42 13.35
C GLU A 66 -11.42 -2.26 13.04
N GLN A 67 -11.86 -1.33 12.21
CA GLN A 67 -11.05 -0.16 11.87
C GLN A 67 -10.93 0.78 13.08
N GLY A 68 -9.70 1.19 13.39
CA GLY A 68 -9.41 2.13 14.48
C GLY A 68 -9.23 1.46 15.85
N GLU A 69 -9.32 0.13 15.92
CA GLU A 69 -8.95 -0.60 17.13
C GLU A 69 -7.44 -0.45 17.41
N LEU A 70 -7.11 -0.17 18.67
CA LEU A 70 -5.74 -0.23 19.13
C LEU A 70 -5.40 -1.69 19.47
N VAL A 71 -4.42 -2.24 18.76
CA VAL A 71 -3.96 -3.62 18.96
C VAL A 71 -2.51 -3.65 19.41
N ARG A 72 -2.17 -4.64 20.23
CA ARG A 72 -0.78 -4.99 20.53
C ARG A 72 -0.32 -6.05 19.54
N LEU A 73 0.89 -5.90 18.99
CA LEU A 73 1.44 -6.82 18.01
C LEU A 73 2.71 -7.47 18.56
N GLU A 74 2.72 -8.79 18.61
CA GLU A 74 3.92 -9.58 18.88
C GLU A 74 4.39 -10.25 17.60
N ILE A 75 5.68 -10.15 17.29
CA ILE A 75 6.30 -10.64 16.06
C ILE A 75 7.30 -11.72 16.42
N GLU A 76 7.19 -12.88 15.79
CA GLU A 76 8.23 -13.91 15.89
C GLU A 76 9.38 -13.54 14.94
N THR A 77 10.51 -13.12 15.50
CA THR A 77 11.72 -12.87 14.73
C THR A 77 12.38 -14.19 14.36
N PRO A 78 13.08 -14.26 13.21
CA PRO A 78 13.79 -15.47 12.80
C PRO A 78 14.95 -15.86 13.74
N THR A 79 15.45 -14.93 14.56
CA THR A 79 16.71 -15.08 15.30
C THR A 79 16.56 -15.04 16.81
N GLU A 80 15.61 -14.26 17.33
CA GLU A 80 15.52 -13.92 18.76
C GLU A 80 14.18 -14.36 19.39
N GLY A 81 13.31 -15.01 18.62
CA GLY A 81 11.97 -15.38 19.07
C GLY A 81 11.03 -14.18 19.08
N TRP A 82 10.07 -14.19 20.01
CA TRP A 82 8.98 -13.20 20.05
C TRP A 82 9.44 -11.83 20.58
N ILE A 83 9.18 -10.79 19.79
CA ILE A 83 9.34 -9.38 20.18
C ILE A 83 7.98 -8.69 20.23
N TYR A 84 7.86 -7.63 21.04
CA TYR A 84 6.63 -6.85 21.28
C TYR A 84 6.80 -5.39 20.90
#